data_AF-C5FMW4-F1
#
_entry.id   AF-C5FMW4-F1
#
_cell.length_a   1.000
_cell.length_b   1.000
_cell.length_c   1.000
_cell.angle_alpha   90.00
_cell.angle_beta   90.00
_cell.angle_gamma   90.00
#
_symmetry.space_group_name_H-M   'P 1'
#
loop_
_entity.id
_entity.type
_entity.pdbx_description
1 polymer ?
#
loop_
_entity_poly.entity_id
_entity_poly.type
_entity_poly.pdbx_seq_one_letter_code
_entity_poly.pdbx_strand_id
1 'polypeptide(L)'
;MAPLIESWPATELPQRLQIHHVGYKPKARKGGRLDLTQCPLYELTQYSCNPPEAGPPEPGVVRCTTFTRLFRRCANGVTAETTAWEGQNSLSTGESASTRP
;
A
#
# COMPACT_ATOMS: atom_id res chain seq x y z
N MET A 1 7.26 -20.06 11.67
CA MET A 1 5.92 -19.84 11.11
C MET A 1 5.66 -18.35 11.06
N ALA A 2 5.16 -17.80 9.94
CA ALA A 2 4.75 -16.39 9.90
C ALA A 2 3.49 -16.19 10.76
N PRO A 3 3.33 -15.04 11.43
CA PRO A 3 2.11 -14.77 12.18
C PRO A 3 0.90 -14.73 11.25
N LEU A 4 -0.28 -15.13 11.76
CA LEU A 4 -1.55 -14.95 11.06
C LEU A 4 -1.79 -13.44 10.92
N ILE A 5 -1.70 -12.94 9.69
CA ILE A 5 -2.01 -11.56 9.35
C ILE A 5 -3.44 -11.54 8.80
N GLU A 6 -4.29 -10.69 9.38
CA GLU A 6 -5.64 -10.46 8.88
C GLU A 6 -5.55 -9.77 7.50
N SER A 7 -6.18 -10.37 6.48
CA SER A 7 -6.36 -9.75 5.17
C SER A 7 -7.66 -8.94 5.12
N TRP A 8 -7.61 -7.74 4.56
CA TRP A 8 -8.77 -6.86 4.39
C TRP A 8 -8.62 -6.05 3.09
N PRO A 9 -9.72 -5.58 2.48
CA PRO A 9 -9.67 -4.88 1.21
C PRO A 9 -9.07 -3.48 1.35
N ALA A 10 -8.32 -3.02 0.35
CA ALA A 10 -7.66 -1.72 0.38
C ALA A 10 -8.62 -0.52 0.59
N THR A 11 -9.91 -0.68 0.26
CA THR A 11 -10.96 0.32 0.50
C THR A 11 -11.19 0.65 1.97
N GLU A 12 -10.86 -0.27 2.88
CA GLU A 12 -10.98 -0.07 4.33
C GLU A 12 -9.77 0.65 4.95
N LEU A 13 -8.74 0.96 4.16
CA LEU A 13 -7.52 1.60 4.63
C LEU A 13 -7.79 2.91 5.42
N PRO A 14 -8.63 3.85 4.94
CA PRO A 14 -8.89 5.10 5.68
C PRO A 14 -9.50 4.86 7.06
N GLN A 15 -10.37 3.87 7.20
CA GLN A 15 -11.05 3.53 8.45
C GLN A 15 -10.09 2.82 9.42
N ARG A 16 -9.32 1.84 8.93
CA ARG A 16 -8.40 1.07 9.78
C ARG A 16 -7.27 1.92 10.34
N LEU A 17 -6.82 2.92 9.60
CA LEU A 17 -5.80 3.86 10.11
C LEU A 17 -6.29 4.73 11.27
N GLN A 18 -7.60 4.88 11.49
CA GLN A 18 -8.13 5.62 12.64
C GLN A 18 -7.89 4.88 13.96
N ILE A 19 -7.59 3.58 13.91
CA ILE A 19 -7.49 2.69 15.07
C ILE A 19 -6.04 2.23 15.24
N HIS A 20 -5.63 2.00 16.48
CA HIS A 20 -4.41 1.29 16.86
C HIS A 20 -4.74 0.31 17.98
N HIS A 21 -3.92 -0.73 18.17
CA HIS A 21 -4.15 -1.73 19.21
C HIS A 21 -3.23 -1.47 20.41
N VAL A 22 -3.80 -1.49 21.62
CA VAL A 22 -3.04 -1.46 22.88
C VAL A 22 -3.51 -2.63 23.72
N GLY A 23 -2.61 -3.60 23.95
CA GLY A 23 -2.96 -4.85 24.64
C GLY A 23 -4.10 -5.59 23.94
N TYR A 24 -4.01 -5.73 22.61
CA TYR A 24 -5.02 -6.34 21.72
C TYR A 24 -6.37 -5.64 21.63
N LYS A 25 -6.61 -4.57 22.41
CA LYS A 25 -7.86 -3.80 22.36
C LYS A 25 -7.74 -2.66 21.34
N PRO A 26 -8.73 -2.49 20.43
CA PRO A 26 -8.74 -1.37 19.50
C PRO A 26 -8.95 -0.05 20.26
N LYS A 27 -8.17 0.96 19.91
CA LYS A 27 -8.26 2.32 20.42
C LYS A 27 -8.17 3.32 19.29
N ALA A 28 -8.99 4.37 19.34
CA ALA A 28 -8.87 5.49 18.42
C ALA A 28 -7.49 6.17 18.56
N ARG A 29 -6.94 6.61 17.43
CA ARG A 29 -5.72 7.41 17.43
C ARG A 29 -5.99 8.81 17.99
N LYS A 30 -4.97 9.38 18.62
CA LYS A 30 -4.97 10.79 19.03
C LYS A 30 -4.75 11.69 17.81
N GLY A 31 -5.26 12.92 17.84
CA GLY A 31 -5.03 13.91 16.78
C GLY A 31 -6.20 14.11 15.80
N GLY A 32 -7.40 13.63 16.12
CA GLY A 32 -8.59 13.82 15.30
C GLY A 32 -8.73 12.81 14.16
N ARG A 33 -9.72 13.02 13.29
CA ARG A 33 -9.98 12.15 12.14
C ARG A 33 -8.90 12.35 11.09
N LEU A 34 -8.23 11.27 10.71
CA LEU A 34 -7.21 11.29 9.67
C LEU A 34 -7.88 11.24 8.29
N ASP A 35 -7.66 12.24 7.45
CA ASP A 35 -8.04 12.21 6.04
C ASP A 35 -6.79 11.95 5.19
N LEU A 36 -6.71 10.76 4.58
CA LEU A 36 -5.59 10.37 3.75
C LEU A 36 -5.43 11.25 2.51
N THR A 37 -6.51 11.80 1.98
CA THR A 37 -6.48 12.62 0.76
C THR A 37 -5.75 13.94 0.98
N GLN A 38 -5.75 14.44 2.23
CA GLN A 38 -5.04 15.65 2.64
C GLN A 38 -3.56 15.42 2.95
N CYS A 39 -3.13 14.17 3.05
CA CYS A 39 -1.73 13.85 3.31
C CYS A 39 -0.92 13.87 2.01
N PRO A 40 0.29 14.46 1.99
CA PRO A 40 1.17 14.37 0.83
C PRO A 40 1.42 12.92 0.38
N LEU A 41 1.34 12.72 -0.93
CA LEU A 41 1.61 11.45 -1.61
C LEU A 41 3.07 11.40 -2.01
N TYR A 42 3.72 10.28 -1.67
CA TYR A 42 5.10 9.98 -1.99
C TYR A 42 5.21 8.70 -2.81
N GLU A 43 6.22 8.66 -3.67
CA GLU A 43 6.55 7.50 -4.46
C GLU A 43 7.89 6.92 -4.00
N LEU A 44 7.98 5.59 -3.94
CA LEU A 44 9.22 4.86 -3.70
C LEU A 44 9.34 3.70 -4.68
N THR A 45 10.32 3.79 -5.57
CA THR A 45 10.71 2.69 -6.45
C THR A 45 11.51 1.65 -5.67
N GLN A 46 11.09 0.40 -5.75
CA GLN A 46 11.74 -0.76 -5.13
C GLN A 46 12.10 -1.79 -6.20
N TYR A 47 12.95 -2.74 -5.83
CA TYR A 47 13.39 -3.83 -6.70
C TYR A 47 12.99 -5.17 -6.08
N SER A 48 12.38 -6.04 -6.89
CA SER A 48 12.09 -7.43 -6.53
C SER A 48 12.99 -8.34 -7.35
N CYS A 49 13.91 -9.02 -6.68
CA CYS A 49 14.89 -9.91 -7.32
C CYS A 49 14.48 -11.37 -7.12
N ASN A 50 14.39 -12.11 -8.22
CA ASN A 50 13.94 -13.51 -8.27
C ASN A 50 12.63 -13.74 -7.49
N PRO A 51 11.55 -12.98 -7.80
CA PRO A 51 10.29 -13.13 -7.10
C PRO A 51 9.75 -14.57 -7.23
N PRO A 52 9.14 -15.12 -6.18
CA PRO A 52 8.67 -16.51 -6.18
C PRO A 52 7.62 -16.77 -7.28
N GLU A 53 6.82 -15.77 -7.66
CA GLU A 53 5.88 -15.88 -8.78
C GLU A 53 6.53 -16.04 -10.16
N ALA A 54 7.80 -15.64 -10.34
CA ALA A 54 8.51 -15.77 -11.61
C ALA A 54 9.17 -17.16 -11.81
N GLY A 55 9.02 -18.05 -10.84
CA GLY A 55 9.66 -19.36 -10.83
C GLY A 55 11.16 -19.31 -10.49
N PRO A 56 11.79 -20.48 -10.32
CA PRO A 56 13.21 -20.55 -9.95
C PRO A 56 14.08 -20.04 -11.12
N PRO A 57 15.02 -19.11 -10.86
CA PRO A 57 15.96 -18.67 -11.88
C PRO A 57 16.99 -19.78 -12.18
N GLU A 58 17.65 -19.65 -13.33
CA GLU A 58 18.84 -20.47 -13.62
C GLU A 58 19.92 -20.27 -12.54
N PRO A 59 20.71 -21.32 -12.22
CA PRO A 59 21.76 -21.22 -11.21
C PRO A 59 22.72 -20.06 -11.48
N GLY A 60 22.92 -19.20 -10.48
CA GLY A 60 23.84 -18.06 -10.55
C GLY A 60 23.28 -16.81 -11.25
N VAL A 61 22.01 -16.82 -11.70
CA VAL A 61 21.38 -15.66 -12.35
C VAL A 61 20.49 -14.90 -11.35
N VAL A 62 20.68 -13.59 -11.26
CA VAL A 62 19.80 -12.68 -10.52
C VAL A 62 19.04 -11.79 -11.49
N ARG A 63 17.71 -11.91 -11.52
CA ARG A 63 16.84 -11.05 -12.32
C ARG A 63 16.00 -10.20 -11.38
N CYS A 64 16.12 -8.88 -11.50
CA CYS A 64 15.35 -7.93 -10.71
C CYS A 64 14.36 -7.18 -11.58
N THR A 65 13.16 -6.98 -11.04
CA THR A 65 12.12 -6.13 -11.64
C THR A 65 11.89 -4.93 -10.72
N THR A 66 11.67 -3.76 -11.31
CA THR A 66 11.29 -2.57 -10.56
C THR A 66 9.78 -2.56 -10.33
N PHE A 67 9.38 -2.02 -9.19
CA PHE A 67 7.99 -1.71 -8.92
C PHE A 67 7.90 -0.47 -8.02
N THR A 68 6.83 0.28 -8.20
CA THR A 68 6.60 1.51 -7.44
C THR A 68 5.62 1.24 -6.29
N ARG A 69 5.99 1.67 -5.09
CA ARG A 69 5.08 1.77 -3.94
C ARG A 69 4.70 3.22 -3.70
N LEU A 70 3.43 3.45 -3.36
CA LEU A 70 2.90 4.76 -3.02
C LEU A 70 2.67 4.86 -1.52
N PHE A 71 2.94 6.03 -0.93
CA PHE A 71 2.81 6.27 0.50
C PHE A 71 2.14 7.61 0.79
N ARG A 72 1.26 7.63 1.79
CA ARG A 72 0.75 8.87 2.37
C ARG A 72 1.47 9.13 3.69
N ARG A 73 2.08 10.30 3.84
CA ARG A 73 2.72 10.74 5.09
C ARG A 73 1.99 11.94 5.66
N CYS A 74 1.33 11.73 6.78
CA CYS A 74 0.45 12.72 7.42
C CYS A 74 1.18 13.50 8.53
N ALA A 75 0.72 14.72 8.80
CA ALA A 75 1.34 15.60 9.80
C ALA A 75 1.31 15.04 11.24
N ASN A 76 0.36 14.14 11.54
CA ASN A 76 0.26 13.44 12.82
C ASN A 76 1.29 12.28 12.97
N GLY A 77 2.22 12.14 12.03
CA GLY A 77 3.26 11.10 12.03
C GLY A 77 2.82 9.77 11.45
N VAL A 78 1.55 9.63 11.02
CA VAL A 78 1.10 8.42 10.32
C VAL A 78 1.75 8.34 8.95
N THR A 79 2.42 7.23 8.67
CA THR A 79 2.92 6.87 7.34
C THR A 79 2.29 5.54 6.97
N ALA A 80 1.60 5.49 5.83
CA ALA A 80 0.92 4.29 5.35
C ALA A 80 1.26 4.06 3.89
N GLU A 81 1.54 2.81 3.52
CA GLU A 81 1.57 2.40 2.13
C GLU A 81 0.15 2.41 1.58
N THR A 82 -0.04 3.09 0.45
CA THR A 82 -1.35 3.31 -0.18
C THR A 82 -1.41 2.80 -1.61
N THR A 83 -0.41 2.06 -2.10
CA THR A 83 -0.31 1.56 -3.49
C THR A 83 -1.64 0.96 -4.01
N ALA A 84 -2.22 0.01 -3.27
CA ALA A 84 -3.49 -0.62 -3.65
C ALA A 84 -4.70 0.31 -3.53
N TRP A 85 -4.67 1.24 -2.57
CA TRP A 85 -5.76 2.21 -2.33
C TRP A 85 -5.81 3.28 -3.43
N GLU A 86 -4.66 3.82 -3.83
CA GLU A 86 -4.55 4.77 -4.94
C GLU A 86 -4.93 4.12 -6.28
N GLY A 87 -4.53 2.85 -6.50
CA GLY A 87 -4.87 2.10 -7.71
C GLY A 87 -6.37 1.84 -7.88
N GLN A 88 -7.13 1.75 -6.79
CA GLN A 88 -8.60 1.67 -6.86
C GLN A 88 -9.23 3.01 -7.23
N ASN A 89 -8.67 4.12 -6.74
CA ASN A 89 -9.18 5.47 -6.98
C ASN A 89 -8.88 5.98 -8.40
N SER A 90 -7.79 5.48 -9.02
CA SER A 90 -7.49 5.73 -10.43
C SER A 90 -8.43 4.98 -11.36
N LEU A 91 -8.84 3.75 -11.01
CA LEU A 91 -9.84 2.97 -11.76
C LEU A 91 -11.23 3.64 -11.75
N SER A 92 -11.64 4.27 -10.64
CA SER A 92 -12.91 5.01 -10.57
C SER A 92 -12.91 6.35 -11.31
N THR A 93 -11.73 6.85 -11.71
CA THR A 93 -11.58 8.12 -12.47
C THR A 93 -11.24 7.86 -13.94
N GLY A 94 -11.08 6.59 -14.34
CA GLY A 94 -10.33 6.20 -15.54
C GLY A 94 -11.00 5.16 -16.44
N GLU A 95 -12.32 5.03 -16.45
CA GLU A 95 -13.01 4.38 -17.59
C GLU A 95 -13.13 5.37 -18.77
N SER A 96 -11.98 5.86 -19.26
CA SER A 96 -11.83 6.50 -20.56
C SER A 96 -10.34 6.64 -20.87
N ALA A 97 -9.94 6.11 -22.03
CA ALA A 97 -8.62 6.18 -22.65
C ALA A 97 -7.59 5.10 -22.26
N SER A 98 -7.92 3.83 -22.55
CA SER A 98 -6.94 2.93 -23.17
C SER A 98 -7.45 2.51 -24.54
N THR A 99 -7.25 3.38 -25.53
CA THR A 99 -7.17 2.98 -26.93
C THR A 99 -6.04 3.79 -27.54
N ARG A 100 -4.96 3.10 -27.91
CA ARG A 100 -4.04 3.48 -29.00
C ARG A 100 -2.89 2.48 -29.11
N PRO A 101 -2.27 2.42 -30.29
CA PRO A 101 -2.78 1.99 -31.59
C PRO A 101 -2.23 0.60 -31.97
#